data_AF-A0A0D3LCB5-F1
#
_entry.id   AF-A0A0D3LCB5-F1
#
_cell.length_a   1.000
_cell.length_b   1.000
_cell.length_c   1.000
_cell.angle_alpha   90.00
_cell.angle_beta   90.00
_cell.angle_gamma   90.00
#
_symmetry.space_group_name_H-M   'P 1'
#
loop_
_entity.id
_entity.type
_entity.pdbx_description
1 polymer ?
#
loop_
_entity_poly.entity_id
_entity_poly.type
_entity_poly.pdbx_seq_one_letter_code
_entity_poly.pdbx_strand_id
1 'polypeptide(L)'
;MRSLHFILLTILLFIFFPAFSQQELTKPKALSYSSKLYEYSLLNKKGKDELERLIIEAGHNGMMDEVSRAAILAYLAEVYYGEFWYRGIKKPKIEKKIKPEDHYVDRSFSSMDFPLFSSYTAMVPTNRSTYGFTRTRTLEELKEIGLVDDRVYHEAKAKLQDESLTTEFELLLFLAERTQFYEQYHHNKQEQLEYSNRLADAGILTRAGVEKLEASYKEWELKEMHEILALSPRATIVDLSQYDADPQQIYRHMFKAIQQLVPTFEYSDLSINVEEEQESEELATQYVMISFIANGREYHHRFFQDTRRIKGKALPYPIEPIKISIEFHKGVNKYLTDIESEYRLYTINIPERNEMSMGGYSADDYNLASIYGQDKIGLILLKEGEAELVSDDPYLLSDESYETRFTKNNIQTVLSDLSSIGLFEHLTEEELTVAKECLNSKLVSSFSELLACYPKTLVIFDWESGNLENPYEELTRELGRASRGDFTPIQIQDGFNKGFSSKRKKIPYSFEFNGKKYEAILDFEGDWLDYKFFEMIQQALKENNVVGEFYHTYSDGQVSGYLFLTPDQHNYLMQKYPDVLKEEGELEEE
;
A
#
# COMPACT_ATOMS: atom_id res chain seq x y z
N MET A 1 13.39 20.31 15.81
CA MET A 1 12.77 19.70 17.02
C MET A 1 11.40 19.09 16.73
N ARG A 2 10.43 19.77 16.10
CA ARG A 2 9.09 19.20 15.84
C ARG A 2 9.04 18.02 14.84
N SER A 3 9.95 17.90 13.86
CA SER A 3 9.92 16.75 12.92
C SER A 3 10.66 15.51 13.42
N LEU A 4 11.68 15.66 14.28
CA LEU A 4 12.29 14.52 14.98
C LEU A 4 11.28 13.88 15.94
N HIS A 5 10.44 14.70 16.58
CA HIS A 5 9.30 14.23 17.37
C HIS A 5 8.29 13.40 16.57
N PHE A 6 8.11 13.63 15.27
CA PHE A 6 7.14 12.88 14.47
C PHE A 6 7.65 11.46 14.17
N ILE A 7 8.94 11.31 13.82
CA ILE A 7 9.58 9.99 13.62
C ILE A 7 9.73 9.26 14.97
N LEU A 8 10.07 9.97 16.05
CA LEU A 8 10.00 9.46 17.43
C LEU A 8 8.61 8.90 17.71
N LEU A 9 7.56 9.66 17.38
CA LEU A 9 6.18 9.27 17.66
C LEU A 9 5.75 8.08 16.81
N THR A 10 6.15 7.97 15.53
CA THR A 10 5.75 6.83 14.69
C THR A 10 6.44 5.52 15.09
N ILE A 11 7.74 5.53 15.40
CA ILE A 11 8.46 4.33 15.88
C ILE A 11 8.03 3.97 17.31
N LEU A 12 7.77 4.96 18.17
CA LEU A 12 7.14 4.72 19.47
C LEU A 12 5.69 4.24 19.31
N LEU A 13 4.89 4.72 18.35
CA LEU A 13 3.52 4.26 18.15
C LEU A 13 3.46 2.77 17.74
N PHE A 14 4.42 2.28 16.96
CA PHE A 14 4.52 0.85 16.62
C PHE A 14 5.04 -0.04 17.76
N ILE A 15 5.81 0.50 18.70
CA ILE A 15 6.31 -0.24 19.88
C ILE A 15 5.33 -0.16 21.07
N PHE A 16 4.42 0.82 21.08
CA PHE A 16 3.55 1.16 22.21
C PHE A 16 2.05 0.89 21.93
N PHE A 17 1.72 -0.27 21.37
CA PHE A 17 0.36 -0.81 21.46
C PHE A 17 -0.02 -1.08 22.94
N PRO A 18 -1.30 -0.98 23.33
CA PRO A 18 -1.71 -0.89 24.72
C PRO A 18 -1.38 -2.17 25.51
N ALA A 19 -0.83 -1.93 26.70
CA ALA A 19 -0.17 -2.90 27.56
C ALA A 19 -1.14 -3.88 28.24
N PHE A 20 -0.92 -5.18 28.05
CA PHE A 20 -1.28 -6.19 29.04
C PHE A 20 -0.09 -7.12 29.33
N SER A 21 0.33 -7.09 30.60
CA SER A 21 1.39 -7.87 31.26
C SER A 21 2.78 -7.86 30.62
N GLN A 22 3.44 -6.70 30.59
CA GLN A 22 4.88 -6.67 30.29
C GLN A 22 5.70 -7.04 31.54
N GLN A 23 6.95 -7.50 31.37
CA GLN A 23 7.94 -7.49 32.46
C GLN A 23 8.42 -6.06 32.68
N GLU A 24 7.53 -5.27 33.28
CA GLU A 24 7.68 -3.82 33.34
C GLU A 24 8.80 -3.40 34.31
N LEU A 25 9.58 -2.39 33.92
CA LEU A 25 10.58 -1.81 34.82
C LEU A 25 9.92 -0.70 35.62
N THR A 26 10.05 -0.81 36.95
CA THR A 26 9.78 0.34 37.81
C THR A 26 10.61 1.55 37.35
N LYS A 27 10.04 2.75 37.41
CA LYS A 27 10.72 4.01 37.05
C LYS A 27 12.13 4.15 37.67
N PRO A 28 12.38 3.84 38.96
CA PRO A 28 13.74 3.87 39.51
C PRO A 28 14.70 2.88 38.83
N LYS A 29 14.22 1.71 38.41
CA LYS A 29 15.02 0.73 37.68
C LYS A 29 15.36 1.22 36.27
N ALA A 30 14.40 1.82 35.56
CA ALA A 30 14.64 2.44 34.26
C ALA A 30 15.68 3.58 34.35
N LEU A 31 15.55 4.48 35.33
CA LEU A 31 16.55 5.53 35.61
C LEU A 31 17.92 4.96 36.02
N SER A 32 17.96 3.78 36.64
CA SER A 32 19.24 3.12 36.91
C SER A 32 19.93 2.66 35.62
N TYR A 33 19.17 2.28 34.57
CA TYR A 33 19.73 1.91 33.28
C TYR A 33 20.30 3.12 32.53
N SER A 34 19.63 4.29 32.54
CA SER A 34 20.20 5.51 31.93
C SER A 34 21.57 5.87 32.53
N SER A 35 21.72 5.72 33.84
CA SER A 35 22.97 5.96 34.55
C SER A 35 24.05 4.95 34.15
N LYS A 36 23.72 3.67 34.07
CA LYS A 36 24.66 2.64 33.58
C LYS A 36 25.05 2.88 32.11
N LEU A 37 24.11 3.22 31.23
CA LEU A 37 24.41 3.52 29.82
C LEU A 37 25.40 4.69 29.68
N TYR A 38 25.33 5.68 30.57
CA TYR A 38 26.32 6.75 30.64
C TYR A 38 27.68 6.25 31.17
N GLU A 39 27.69 5.45 32.24
CA GLU A 39 28.92 4.87 32.81
C GLU A 39 29.70 4.01 31.80
N TYR A 40 29.00 3.19 31.03
CA TYR A 40 29.57 2.38 29.95
C TYR A 40 29.86 3.18 28.68
N SER A 41 29.65 4.50 28.68
CA SER A 41 29.85 5.34 27.50
C SER A 41 29.04 4.88 26.28
N LEU A 42 27.85 4.32 26.47
CA LEU A 42 26.89 4.05 25.40
C LEU A 42 26.06 5.30 25.07
N LEU A 43 25.88 6.18 26.07
CA LEU A 43 25.33 7.53 25.94
C LEU A 43 26.30 8.55 26.51
N ASN A 44 26.32 9.76 25.94
CA ASN A 44 26.94 10.90 26.58
C ASN A 44 25.94 11.56 27.56
N LYS A 45 26.36 12.61 28.27
CA LYS A 45 25.49 13.28 29.26
C LYS A 45 24.16 13.73 28.65
N LYS A 46 24.16 14.27 27.43
CA LYS A 46 22.92 14.75 26.78
C LYS A 46 21.98 13.60 26.43
N GLY A 47 22.53 12.49 25.91
CA GLY A 47 21.73 11.28 25.65
C GLY A 47 21.14 10.70 26.94
N LYS A 48 21.91 10.66 28.02
CA LYS A 48 21.40 10.27 29.33
C LYS A 48 20.26 11.17 29.80
N ASP A 49 20.49 12.49 29.82
CA ASP A 49 19.52 13.47 30.31
C ASP A 49 18.20 13.40 29.49
N GLU A 50 18.30 13.16 28.18
CA GLU A 50 17.14 12.99 27.30
C GLU A 50 16.37 11.69 27.57
N LEU A 51 17.06 10.56 27.76
CA LEU A 51 16.42 9.31 28.14
C LEU A 51 15.70 9.43 29.50
N GLU A 52 16.33 10.09 30.48
CA GLU A 52 15.70 10.33 31.79
C GLU A 52 14.45 11.20 31.67
N ARG A 53 14.48 12.23 30.81
CA ARG A 53 13.31 13.06 30.49
C ARG A 53 12.17 12.22 29.93
N LEU A 54 12.45 11.36 28.92
CA LEU A 54 11.45 10.47 28.32
C LEU A 54 10.86 9.49 29.33
N ILE A 55 11.69 8.87 30.18
CA ILE A 55 11.25 7.97 31.26
C ILE A 55 10.35 8.73 32.27
N ILE A 56 10.66 9.99 32.56
CA ILE A 56 9.86 10.80 33.49
C ILE A 56 8.50 11.18 32.88
N GLU A 57 8.49 11.58 31.61
CA GLU A 57 7.29 12.03 30.89
C GLU A 57 6.31 10.91 30.59
N ALA A 58 6.79 9.69 30.28
CA ALA A 58 5.93 8.52 30.06
C ALA A 58 4.93 8.34 31.21
N GLY A 59 5.40 8.42 32.46
CA GLY A 59 4.56 8.31 33.65
C GLY A 59 3.70 9.54 33.99
N HIS A 60 3.80 10.66 33.27
CA HIS A 60 2.96 11.84 33.49
C HIS A 60 1.73 11.89 32.59
N ASN A 61 1.82 11.33 31.39
CA ASN A 61 0.74 11.40 30.41
C ASN A 61 -0.36 10.34 30.61
N GLY A 62 -0.24 9.49 31.64
CA GLY A 62 -1.17 8.38 31.89
C GLY A 62 -1.22 7.36 30.75
N MET A 63 -0.32 7.49 29.76
CA MET A 63 -0.27 6.60 28.61
C MET A 63 0.49 5.33 28.93
N MET A 64 1.50 5.36 29.81
CA MET A 64 2.10 4.18 30.44
C MET A 64 2.77 4.57 31.76
N ASP A 65 2.40 3.92 32.87
CA ASP A 65 3.11 4.13 34.15
C ASP A 65 4.51 3.50 34.16
N GLU A 66 4.85 2.68 33.15
CA GLU A 66 6.04 1.83 33.17
C GLU A 66 6.82 1.81 31.84
N VAL A 67 8.13 1.55 31.90
CA VAL A 67 9.07 1.55 30.75
C VAL A 67 9.67 0.16 30.61
N SER A 68 9.73 -0.40 29.40
CA SER A 68 10.32 -1.73 29.14
C SER A 68 11.82 -1.66 28.79
N ARG A 69 12.53 -2.80 28.85
CA ARG A 69 13.92 -2.88 28.36
C ARG A 69 13.99 -2.66 26.85
N ALA A 70 13.03 -3.19 26.10
CA ALA A 70 12.90 -2.99 24.67
C ALA A 70 12.78 -1.50 24.31
N ALA A 71 11.99 -0.71 25.06
CA ALA A 71 11.86 0.73 24.83
C ALA A 71 13.20 1.49 25.04
N ILE A 72 14.00 1.10 26.04
CA ILE A 72 15.33 1.68 26.27
C ILE A 72 16.29 1.32 25.12
N LEU A 73 16.23 0.09 24.62
CA LEU A 73 17.04 -0.36 23.47
C LEU A 73 16.61 0.36 22.17
N ALA A 74 15.31 0.55 21.94
CA ALA A 74 14.78 1.29 20.80
C ALA A 74 15.24 2.76 20.81
N TYR A 75 15.22 3.41 21.99
CA TYR A 75 15.80 4.74 22.15
C TYR A 75 17.29 4.78 21.77
N LEU A 76 18.07 3.76 22.18
CA LEU A 76 19.48 3.68 21.78
C LEU A 76 19.61 3.50 20.26
N ALA A 77 18.80 2.64 19.64
CA ALA A 77 18.81 2.46 18.18
C ALA A 77 18.59 3.80 17.48
N GLU A 78 17.58 4.57 17.88
CA GLU A 78 17.29 5.88 17.30
C GLU A 78 18.45 6.88 17.48
N VAL A 79 19.02 6.94 18.69
CA VAL A 79 20.17 7.79 18.98
C VAL A 79 21.36 7.45 18.09
N TYR A 80 21.65 6.16 17.90
CA TYR A 80 22.74 5.70 17.04
C TYR A 80 22.44 5.92 15.54
N TYR A 81 21.19 5.82 15.12
CA TYR A 81 20.78 6.16 13.76
C TYR A 81 20.97 7.64 13.46
N GLY A 82 20.50 8.53 14.34
CA GLY A 82 20.73 9.97 14.21
C GLY A 82 22.22 10.33 14.23
N GLU A 83 23.01 9.64 15.07
CA GLU A 83 24.45 9.84 15.15
C GLU A 83 25.18 9.31 13.91
N PHE A 84 24.74 8.19 13.32
CA PHE A 84 25.27 7.64 12.06
C PHE A 84 25.25 8.71 10.96
N TRP A 85 24.09 9.34 10.76
CA TRP A 85 23.93 10.43 9.79
C TRP A 85 24.73 11.69 10.15
N TYR A 86 24.71 12.09 11.42
CA TYR A 86 25.49 13.23 11.90
C TYR A 86 26.99 13.06 11.62
N ARG A 87 27.52 11.85 11.86
CA ARG A 87 28.93 11.55 11.65
C ARG A 87 29.27 11.37 10.17
N GLY A 88 28.43 10.70 9.40
CA GLY A 88 28.63 10.54 7.95
C GLY A 88 28.71 11.85 7.20
N ILE A 89 27.76 12.75 7.48
CA ILE A 89 27.62 14.01 6.73
C ILE A 89 28.43 15.14 7.37
N LYS A 90 28.29 15.37 8.69
CA LYS A 90 28.83 16.58 9.32
C LYS A 90 30.18 16.39 10.00
N LYS A 91 30.46 15.23 10.56
CA LYS A 91 31.67 14.99 11.40
C LYS A 91 32.37 13.65 11.11
N PRO A 92 32.76 13.34 9.86
CA PRO A 92 33.32 12.03 9.50
C PRO A 92 34.67 11.72 10.16
N LYS A 93 35.35 12.74 10.71
CA LYS A 93 36.61 12.57 11.44
C LYS A 93 36.44 11.90 12.80
N ILE A 94 35.24 11.84 13.37
CA ILE A 94 34.99 11.13 14.64
C ILE A 94 35.20 9.64 14.42
N GLU A 95 34.53 9.08 13.42
CA GLU A 95 34.55 7.65 13.14
C GLU A 95 35.94 7.13 12.80
N LYS A 96 36.70 7.90 12.00
CA LYS A 96 38.08 7.56 11.61
C LYS A 96 39.08 7.46 12.79
N LYS A 97 38.72 7.97 13.97
CA LYS A 97 39.59 7.91 15.18
C LYS A 97 39.29 6.71 16.05
N ILE A 98 38.19 6.01 15.82
CA ILE A 98 37.81 4.84 16.59
C ILE A 98 38.62 3.67 16.04
N LYS A 99 39.27 2.91 16.94
CA LYS A 99 39.99 1.70 16.56
C LYS A 99 38.94 0.61 16.27
N PRO A 100 38.92 -0.01 15.07
CA PRO A 100 38.03 -1.12 14.81
C PRO A 100 38.30 -2.30 15.74
N GLU A 101 37.24 -2.77 16.39
CA GLU A 101 37.21 -4.01 17.19
C GLU A 101 36.55 -5.14 16.41
N ASP A 102 35.61 -4.79 15.52
CA ASP A 102 34.89 -5.69 14.62
C ASP A 102 35.32 -5.51 13.14
N HIS A 103 35.00 -6.50 12.29
CA HIS A 103 35.22 -6.42 10.85
C HIS A 103 34.33 -5.34 10.23
N TYR A 104 34.94 -4.43 9.46
CA TYR A 104 34.22 -3.36 8.78
C TYR A 104 33.61 -3.87 7.47
N VAL A 105 32.29 -3.77 7.36
CA VAL A 105 31.57 -4.02 6.12
C VAL A 105 31.38 -2.68 5.42
N ASP A 106 32.13 -2.44 4.34
CA ASP A 106 32.03 -1.22 3.55
C ASP A 106 30.71 -1.23 2.77
N ARG A 107 29.73 -0.45 3.22
CA ARG A 107 28.52 -0.15 2.45
C ARG A 107 28.70 1.21 1.81
N SER A 108 28.81 1.22 0.48
CA SER A 108 28.69 2.44 -0.30
C SER A 108 27.31 3.05 -0.05
N PHE A 109 27.27 4.18 0.64
CA PHE A 109 26.03 4.88 0.93
C PHE A 109 25.82 6.02 -0.07
N SER A 110 24.64 6.10 -0.71
CA SER A 110 24.24 7.26 -1.50
C SER A 110 23.74 8.35 -0.55
N SER A 111 24.53 9.42 -0.35
CA SER A 111 24.08 10.55 0.45
C SER A 111 23.00 11.32 -0.31
N MET A 112 21.72 11.02 -0.06
CA MET A 112 20.68 12.02 -0.30
C MET A 112 20.86 13.13 0.73
N ASP A 113 20.87 14.38 0.26
CA ASP A 113 20.90 15.56 1.12
C ASP A 113 19.60 15.60 1.95
N PHE A 114 19.58 14.93 3.10
CA PHE A 114 18.46 14.98 4.03
C PHE A 114 18.52 16.27 4.88
N PRO A 115 17.67 17.28 4.63
CA PRO A 115 17.68 18.54 5.39
C PRO A 115 17.29 18.37 6.88
N LEU A 116 16.80 17.19 7.27
CA LEU A 116 16.26 16.89 8.59
C LEU A 116 17.29 16.94 9.74
N PHE A 117 18.57 16.76 9.47
CA PHE A 117 19.58 16.63 10.54
C PHE A 117 20.28 17.93 10.92
N SER A 118 19.88 19.09 10.36
CA SER A 118 20.51 20.39 10.65
C SER A 118 20.57 20.71 12.16
N SER A 119 19.56 20.28 12.94
CA SER A 119 19.43 20.52 14.38
C SER A 119 19.86 19.36 15.30
N TYR A 120 20.36 18.24 14.75
CA TYR A 120 20.75 17.09 15.58
C TYR A 120 21.92 17.44 16.52
N THR A 121 21.78 17.03 17.77
CA THR A 121 22.81 17.20 18.81
C THR A 121 23.38 15.84 19.15
N ALA A 122 24.71 15.69 19.06
CA ALA A 122 25.38 14.42 19.33
C ALA A 122 25.07 13.88 20.74
N MET A 123 24.56 12.65 20.79
CA MET A 123 24.15 11.94 22.02
C MET A 123 25.02 10.70 22.29
N VAL A 124 25.78 10.25 21.29
CA VAL A 124 26.71 9.12 21.43
C VAL A 124 28.14 9.63 21.71
N PRO A 125 28.89 9.01 22.65
CA PRO A 125 30.29 9.35 22.90
C PRO A 125 31.20 9.14 21.68
N THR A 126 32.28 9.92 21.56
CA THR A 126 33.19 9.86 20.39
C THR A 126 34.08 8.63 20.34
N ASN A 127 34.04 7.76 21.36
CA ASN A 127 34.75 6.48 21.43
C ASN A 127 33.87 5.26 21.10
N ARG A 128 32.59 5.48 20.76
CA ARG A 128 31.66 4.47 20.25
C ARG A 128 31.46 4.66 18.77
N SER A 129 31.43 3.57 18.03
CA SER A 129 31.18 3.62 16.60
C SER A 129 29.69 3.67 16.30
N THR A 130 29.34 4.19 15.13
CA THR A 130 28.01 4.04 14.54
C THR A 130 28.06 3.28 13.22
N TYR A 131 29.27 2.95 12.75
CA TYR A 131 29.56 2.27 11.48
C TYR A 131 29.99 0.82 11.67
N GLY A 132 29.75 0.25 12.86
CA GLY A 132 29.94 -1.16 13.12
C GLY A 132 31.29 -1.54 13.72
N PHE A 133 32.14 -0.59 14.14
CA PHE A 133 33.47 -0.92 14.67
C PHE A 133 33.44 -1.46 16.10
N THR A 134 32.36 -1.27 16.85
CA THR A 134 32.27 -1.56 18.29
C THR A 134 30.99 -2.33 18.65
N ARG A 135 30.41 -3.08 17.70
CA ARG A 135 29.18 -3.86 17.87
C ARG A 135 29.34 -4.94 18.94
N THR A 136 30.42 -5.72 18.89
CA THR A 136 30.64 -6.81 19.85
C THR A 136 30.75 -6.26 21.27
N ARG A 137 31.54 -5.20 21.47
CA ARG A 137 31.67 -4.52 22.77
C ARG A 137 30.34 -3.94 23.24
N THR A 138 29.58 -3.30 22.34
CA THR A 138 28.23 -2.77 22.65
C THR A 138 27.29 -3.88 23.14
N LEU A 139 27.27 -5.04 22.46
CA LEU A 139 26.46 -6.19 22.87
C LEU A 139 26.86 -6.73 24.26
N GLU A 140 28.16 -6.89 24.52
CA GLU A 140 28.68 -7.38 25.80
C GLU A 140 28.31 -6.46 26.97
N GLU A 141 28.44 -5.15 26.77
CA GLU A 141 28.10 -4.17 27.80
C GLU A 141 26.59 -4.10 28.06
N LEU A 142 25.75 -4.18 27.02
CA LEU A 142 24.29 -4.22 27.20
C LEU A 142 23.85 -5.47 27.98
N LYS A 143 24.54 -6.60 27.77
CA LYS A 143 24.35 -7.82 28.56
C LYS A 143 24.79 -7.62 30.01
N GLU A 144 25.94 -7.01 30.27
CA GLU A 144 26.43 -6.72 31.63
C GLU A 144 25.53 -5.74 32.38
N ILE A 145 25.00 -4.73 31.69
CA ILE A 145 24.05 -3.76 32.24
C ILE A 145 22.76 -4.46 32.71
N GLY A 146 22.36 -5.54 32.01
CA GLY A 146 21.12 -6.30 32.22
C GLY A 146 19.97 -5.85 31.32
N LEU A 147 20.25 -5.07 30.27
CA LEU A 147 19.24 -4.68 29.28
C LEU A 147 18.89 -5.82 28.33
N VAL A 148 19.78 -6.80 28.17
CA VAL A 148 19.62 -7.97 27.29
C VAL A 148 19.82 -9.24 28.12
N ASP A 149 18.94 -10.24 27.95
CA ASP A 149 19.09 -11.53 28.62
C ASP A 149 20.05 -12.49 27.88
N ASP A 150 20.28 -13.69 28.40
CA ASP A 150 21.21 -14.64 27.76
C ASP A 150 20.74 -15.08 26.37
N ARG A 151 19.43 -15.20 26.18
CA ARG A 151 18.87 -15.68 24.93
C ARG A 151 19.06 -14.66 23.82
N VAL A 152 18.62 -13.43 24.03
CA VAL A 152 18.78 -12.34 23.07
C VAL A 152 20.27 -12.08 22.81
N TYR A 153 21.12 -12.16 23.84
CA TYR A 153 22.58 -12.04 23.67
C TYR A 153 23.15 -13.10 22.72
N HIS A 154 22.77 -14.37 22.88
CA HIS A 154 23.28 -15.45 22.03
C HIS A 154 22.81 -15.33 20.58
N GLU A 155 21.57 -14.91 20.34
CA GLU A 155 21.05 -14.66 18.99
C GLU A 155 21.77 -13.50 18.31
N ALA A 156 21.93 -12.37 19.00
CA ALA A 156 22.64 -11.20 18.48
C ALA A 156 24.10 -11.54 18.18
N LYS A 157 24.75 -12.34 19.05
CA LYS A 157 26.12 -12.80 18.85
C LYS A 157 26.25 -13.67 17.59
N ALA A 158 25.29 -14.55 17.32
CA ALA A 158 25.27 -15.36 16.10
C ALA A 158 25.13 -14.48 14.85
N LYS A 159 24.25 -13.47 14.89
CA LYS A 159 24.07 -12.51 13.79
C LYS A 159 25.25 -11.55 13.58
N LEU A 160 26.03 -11.27 14.62
CA LEU A 160 27.30 -10.56 14.45
C LEU A 160 28.37 -11.45 13.79
N GLN A 161 28.35 -12.76 14.07
CA GLN A 161 29.29 -13.73 13.49
C GLN A 161 29.00 -14.04 12.01
N ASP A 162 27.74 -14.01 11.59
CA ASP A 162 27.34 -14.16 10.18
C ASP A 162 27.33 -12.83 9.39
N GLU A 163 27.75 -11.73 10.04
CA GLU A 163 27.82 -10.38 9.47
C GLU A 163 26.47 -9.79 9.03
N SER A 164 25.33 -10.35 9.46
CA SER A 164 23.99 -9.82 9.13
C SER A 164 23.67 -8.51 9.85
N LEU A 165 24.27 -8.24 11.01
CA LEU A 165 24.14 -6.97 11.74
C LEU A 165 25.40 -6.14 11.55
N THR A 166 25.42 -5.23 10.58
CA THR A 166 26.62 -4.49 10.14
C THR A 166 26.93 -3.21 10.92
N THR A 167 25.95 -2.60 11.58
CA THR A 167 26.12 -1.36 12.36
C THR A 167 25.64 -1.49 13.81
N GLU A 168 26.04 -0.56 14.69
CA GLU A 168 25.48 -0.48 16.05
C GLU A 168 23.98 -0.20 16.04
N PHE A 169 23.49 0.59 15.08
CA PHE A 169 22.05 0.84 14.91
C PHE A 169 21.30 -0.47 14.63
N GLU A 170 21.71 -1.23 13.62
CA GLU A 170 21.10 -2.52 13.27
C GLU A 170 21.14 -3.50 14.45
N LEU A 171 22.27 -3.56 15.18
CA LEU A 171 22.38 -4.36 16.40
C LEU A 171 21.36 -3.92 17.46
N LEU A 172 21.27 -2.62 17.77
CA LEU A 172 20.37 -2.10 18.80
C LEU A 172 18.91 -2.30 18.44
N LEU A 173 18.55 -2.14 17.16
CA LEU A 173 17.22 -2.42 16.64
C LEU A 173 16.87 -3.90 16.82
N PHE A 174 17.74 -4.80 16.37
CA PHE A 174 17.57 -6.24 16.56
C PHE A 174 17.41 -6.61 18.04
N LEU A 175 18.24 -6.03 18.93
CA LEU A 175 18.13 -6.27 20.36
C LEU A 175 16.80 -5.79 20.94
N ALA A 176 16.29 -4.63 20.50
CA ALA A 176 15.00 -4.11 20.91
C ALA A 176 13.86 -5.06 20.48
N GLU A 177 13.82 -5.43 19.20
CA GLU A 177 12.82 -6.34 18.63
C GLU A 177 12.80 -7.70 19.32
N ARG A 178 13.96 -8.32 19.53
CA ARG A 178 14.04 -9.63 20.19
C ARG A 178 13.71 -9.55 21.67
N THR A 179 14.12 -8.48 22.35
CA THR A 179 13.74 -8.26 23.75
C THR A 179 12.23 -8.12 23.87
N GLN A 180 11.60 -7.31 23.01
CA GLN A 180 10.15 -7.15 22.96
C GLN A 180 9.46 -8.47 22.65
N PHE A 181 9.92 -9.20 21.63
CA PHE A 181 9.37 -10.51 21.25
C PHE A 181 9.33 -11.47 22.43
N TYR A 182 10.43 -11.58 23.20
CA TYR A 182 10.49 -12.50 24.34
C TYR A 182 9.67 -12.02 25.54
N GLU A 183 9.63 -10.72 25.80
CA GLU A 183 8.82 -10.14 26.87
C GLU A 183 7.32 -10.28 26.58
N GLN A 184 6.90 -10.22 25.30
CA GLN A 184 5.51 -10.32 24.87
C GLN A 184 5.10 -11.72 24.38
N TYR A 185 6.02 -12.67 24.30
CA TYR A 185 5.81 -13.97 23.65
C TYR A 185 4.53 -14.69 24.09
N HIS A 186 4.32 -14.82 25.41
CA HIS A 186 3.18 -15.56 25.94
C HIS A 186 1.85 -14.87 25.66
N HIS A 187 1.84 -13.54 25.73
CA HIS A 187 0.68 -12.72 25.40
C HIS A 187 0.35 -12.84 23.91
N ASN A 188 1.30 -12.57 23.03
CA ASN A 188 1.11 -12.63 21.58
C ASN A 188 0.72 -14.05 21.13
N LYS A 189 1.29 -15.09 21.77
CA LYS A 189 0.87 -16.48 21.51
C LYS A 189 -0.59 -16.70 21.89
N GLN A 190 -1.03 -16.21 23.05
CA GLN A 190 -2.42 -16.30 23.46
C GLN A 190 -3.33 -15.56 22.47
N GLU A 191 -2.95 -14.35 22.03
CA GLU A 191 -3.70 -13.60 21.02
C GLU A 191 -3.80 -14.36 19.69
N GLN A 192 -2.73 -15.03 19.24
CA GLN A 192 -2.78 -15.87 18.04
C GLN A 192 -3.75 -17.05 18.20
N LEU A 193 -3.82 -17.64 19.39
CA LEU A 193 -4.77 -18.72 19.69
C LEU A 193 -6.21 -18.19 19.75
N GLU A 194 -6.43 -17.01 20.34
CA GLU A 194 -7.73 -16.35 20.37
C GLU A 194 -8.18 -15.97 18.96
N TYR A 195 -7.30 -15.37 18.17
CA TYR A 195 -7.51 -15.09 16.75
C TYR A 195 -7.89 -16.35 15.97
N SER A 196 -7.12 -17.43 16.13
CA SER A 196 -7.39 -18.72 15.45
C SER A 196 -8.73 -19.33 15.86
N ASN A 197 -9.13 -19.15 17.13
CA ASN A 197 -10.44 -19.56 17.60
C ASN A 197 -11.56 -18.70 17.00
N ARG A 198 -11.39 -17.38 16.87
CA ARG A 198 -12.36 -16.50 16.17
C ARG A 198 -12.52 -16.92 14.71
N LEU A 199 -11.43 -17.21 14.00
CA LEU A 199 -11.48 -17.73 12.64
C LEU A 199 -12.21 -19.09 12.56
N ALA A 200 -12.04 -19.94 13.57
CA ALA A 200 -12.76 -21.22 13.63
C ALA A 200 -14.26 -21.05 13.95
N ASP A 201 -14.62 -20.07 14.78
CA ASP A 201 -16.01 -19.71 15.08
C ASP A 201 -16.72 -19.16 13.82
N ALA A 202 -16.00 -18.41 12.99
CA ALA A 202 -16.47 -17.94 11.67
C ALA A 202 -16.47 -19.04 10.59
N GLY A 203 -15.90 -20.21 10.85
CA GLY A 203 -15.80 -21.30 9.87
C GLY A 203 -14.75 -21.06 8.77
N ILE A 204 -13.86 -20.08 8.95
CA ILE A 204 -12.69 -19.85 8.08
C ILE A 204 -11.63 -20.92 8.40
N LEU A 205 -11.37 -21.19 9.68
CA LEU A 205 -10.56 -22.33 10.13
C LEU A 205 -11.45 -23.49 10.60
N THR A 206 -10.89 -24.70 10.59
CA THR A 206 -11.52 -25.84 11.27
C THR A 206 -10.98 -26.00 12.69
N ARG A 207 -11.74 -26.61 13.60
CA ARG A 207 -11.23 -26.95 14.94
C ARG A 207 -9.99 -27.84 14.90
N ALA A 208 -9.97 -28.82 14.00
CA ALA A 208 -8.78 -29.65 13.76
C ALA A 208 -7.58 -28.81 13.25
N GLY A 209 -7.84 -27.74 12.48
CA GLY A 209 -6.84 -26.76 12.09
C GLY A 209 -6.26 -26.01 13.28
N VAL A 210 -7.10 -25.54 14.21
CA VAL A 210 -6.66 -24.89 15.46
C VAL A 210 -5.83 -25.84 16.33
N GLU A 211 -6.29 -27.08 16.53
CA GLU A 211 -5.54 -28.10 17.27
C GLU A 211 -4.17 -28.40 16.63
N LYS A 212 -4.12 -28.46 15.28
CA LYS A 212 -2.88 -28.64 14.53
C LYS A 212 -1.96 -27.42 14.69
N LEU A 213 -2.50 -26.20 14.71
CA LEU A 213 -1.74 -24.98 14.97
C LEU A 213 -1.10 -25.04 16.36
N GLU A 214 -1.91 -25.30 17.40
CA GLU A 214 -1.48 -25.42 18.79
C GLU A 214 -0.33 -26.42 18.95
N ALA A 215 -0.46 -27.59 18.31
CA ALA A 215 0.55 -28.64 18.32
C ALA A 215 1.80 -28.32 17.48
N SER A 216 1.73 -27.34 16.56
CA SER A 216 2.83 -26.99 15.65
C SER A 216 3.84 -25.99 16.25
N TYR A 217 3.48 -25.30 17.33
CA TYR A 217 4.35 -24.32 17.97
C TYR A 217 5.58 -24.99 18.58
N LYS A 218 6.76 -24.54 18.17
CA LYS A 218 8.02 -24.80 18.88
C LYS A 218 8.18 -23.83 20.05
N GLU A 219 9.15 -24.13 20.90
CA GLU A 219 9.54 -23.24 21.99
C GLU A 219 9.93 -21.87 21.41
N TRP A 220 9.27 -20.80 21.87
CA TRP A 220 9.52 -19.42 21.42
C TRP A 220 9.28 -19.15 19.94
N GLU A 221 8.34 -19.88 19.34
CA GLU A 221 7.85 -19.62 17.99
C GLU A 221 6.49 -18.95 18.05
N LEU A 222 6.30 -17.89 17.27
CA LEU A 222 5.00 -17.37 16.85
C LEU A 222 4.82 -17.72 15.38
N LYS A 223 3.58 -17.92 14.95
CA LYS A 223 3.27 -18.22 13.54
C LYS A 223 2.91 -16.95 12.81
N GLU A 224 3.40 -16.80 11.59
CA GLU A 224 2.94 -15.73 10.73
C GLU A 224 1.48 -15.96 10.33
N MET A 225 0.74 -14.90 10.03
CA MET A 225 -0.68 -15.00 9.70
C MET A 225 -0.95 -15.94 8.53
N HIS A 226 -0.13 -15.91 7.48
CA HIS A 226 -0.25 -16.83 6.34
C HIS A 226 -0.01 -18.31 6.73
N GLU A 227 0.79 -18.59 7.76
CA GLU A 227 0.98 -19.96 8.28
C GLU A 227 -0.27 -20.44 9.03
N ILE A 228 -0.95 -19.54 9.74
CA ILE A 228 -2.24 -19.82 10.40
C ILE A 228 -3.30 -20.09 9.33
N LEU A 229 -3.42 -19.20 8.33
CA LEU A 229 -4.39 -19.32 7.24
C LEU A 229 -4.14 -20.56 6.37
N ALA A 230 -2.90 -21.02 6.20
CA ALA A 230 -2.58 -22.26 5.48
C ALA A 230 -3.21 -23.54 6.11
N LEU A 231 -3.74 -23.45 7.33
CA LEU A 231 -4.49 -24.53 7.98
C LEU A 231 -5.99 -24.48 7.67
N SER A 232 -6.45 -23.44 6.98
CA SER A 232 -7.81 -23.33 6.47
C SER A 232 -8.02 -24.28 5.30
N PRO A 233 -9.16 -24.99 5.23
CA PRO A 233 -9.55 -25.69 4.01
C PRO A 233 -9.96 -24.72 2.88
N ARG A 234 -10.13 -23.42 3.22
CA ARG A 234 -10.52 -22.34 2.31
C ARG A 234 -9.33 -21.48 1.89
N ALA A 235 -8.10 -21.87 2.21
CA ALA A 235 -6.90 -21.17 1.75
C ALA A 235 -5.85 -22.11 1.17
N THR A 236 -5.01 -21.56 0.30
CA THR A 236 -3.82 -22.24 -0.21
C THR A 236 -2.67 -21.24 -0.34
N ILE A 237 -1.45 -21.67 -0.03
CA ILE A 237 -0.25 -20.86 -0.19
C ILE A 237 0.56 -21.45 -1.34
N VAL A 238 0.84 -20.63 -2.35
CA VAL A 238 1.64 -21.01 -3.51
C VAL A 238 3.06 -20.50 -3.28
N ASP A 239 4.02 -21.42 -3.31
CA ASP A 239 5.45 -21.11 -3.28
C ASP A 239 5.92 -20.76 -4.69
N LEU A 240 6.11 -19.47 -4.95
CA LEU A 240 6.46 -18.93 -6.25
C LEU A 240 7.93 -19.20 -6.58
N SER A 241 8.81 -19.29 -5.58
CA SER A 241 10.25 -19.56 -5.76
C SER A 241 10.58 -20.84 -6.53
N GLN A 242 9.60 -21.72 -6.74
CA GLN A 242 9.72 -22.98 -7.46
C GLN A 242 9.45 -22.88 -8.97
N TYR A 243 9.07 -21.70 -9.48
CA TYR A 243 8.69 -21.50 -10.87
C TYR A 243 9.67 -20.56 -11.59
N ASP A 244 9.62 -20.55 -12.92
CA ASP A 244 10.28 -19.54 -13.73
C ASP A 244 9.41 -18.26 -13.78
N ALA A 245 10.03 -17.09 -14.01
CA ALA A 245 9.36 -15.80 -14.23
C ALA A 245 8.68 -15.71 -15.61
N ASP A 246 7.95 -16.75 -16.01
CA ASP A 246 7.15 -16.82 -17.23
C ASP A 246 5.66 -16.68 -16.88
N PRO A 247 5.02 -15.54 -17.21
CA PRO A 247 3.59 -15.32 -16.96
C PRO A 247 2.69 -16.47 -17.47
N GLN A 248 3.01 -17.08 -18.61
CA GLN A 248 2.17 -18.13 -19.16
C GLN A 248 2.19 -19.40 -18.31
N GLN A 249 3.31 -19.70 -17.67
CA GLN A 249 3.43 -20.87 -16.80
C GLN A 249 2.84 -20.57 -15.43
N ILE A 250 3.22 -19.45 -14.81
CA ILE A 250 2.81 -19.15 -13.44
C ILE A 250 1.29 -19.03 -13.32
N TYR A 251 0.61 -18.34 -14.25
CA TYR A 251 -0.84 -18.21 -14.20
C TYR A 251 -1.56 -19.55 -14.44
N ARG A 252 -0.97 -20.51 -15.18
CA ARG A 252 -1.52 -21.88 -15.26
C ARG A 252 -1.41 -22.61 -13.93
N HIS A 253 -0.33 -22.39 -13.17
CA HIS A 253 -0.19 -22.94 -11.83
C HIS A 253 -1.19 -22.30 -10.86
N MET A 254 -1.36 -20.98 -10.92
CA MET A 254 -2.36 -20.27 -10.11
C MET A 254 -3.78 -20.77 -10.38
N PHE A 255 -4.17 -20.94 -11.64
CA PHE A 255 -5.51 -21.46 -11.98
C PHE A 255 -5.74 -22.91 -11.51
N LYS A 256 -4.69 -23.75 -11.46
CA LYS A 256 -4.78 -25.08 -10.85
C LYS A 256 -4.97 -25.00 -9.34
N ALA A 257 -4.26 -24.10 -8.66
CA ALA A 257 -4.43 -23.87 -7.23
C ALA A 257 -5.85 -23.37 -6.91
N ILE A 258 -6.37 -22.46 -7.74
CA ILE A 258 -7.75 -21.96 -7.62
C ILE A 258 -8.78 -23.09 -7.81
N GLN A 259 -8.62 -23.95 -8.82
CA GLN A 259 -9.54 -25.08 -9.04
C GLN A 259 -9.51 -26.09 -7.88
N GLN A 260 -8.37 -26.29 -7.22
CA GLN A 260 -8.29 -27.13 -6.02
C GLN A 260 -9.04 -26.49 -4.85
N LEU A 261 -8.97 -25.15 -4.75
CA LEU A 261 -9.60 -24.39 -3.68
C LEU A 261 -11.12 -24.19 -3.90
N VAL A 262 -11.55 -24.04 -5.14
CA VAL A 262 -12.93 -23.88 -5.58
C VAL A 262 -13.30 -25.07 -6.46
N PRO A 263 -13.75 -26.21 -5.89
CA PRO A 263 -14.03 -27.41 -6.70
C PRO A 263 -15.12 -27.22 -7.75
N THR A 264 -16.02 -26.24 -7.56
CA THR A 264 -17.05 -25.87 -8.55
C THR A 264 -16.49 -25.11 -9.74
N PHE A 265 -15.26 -24.58 -9.66
CA PHE A 265 -14.57 -23.88 -10.73
C PHE A 265 -13.94 -24.87 -11.73
N GLU A 266 -14.81 -25.53 -12.48
CA GLU A 266 -14.43 -26.35 -13.62
C GLU A 266 -14.24 -25.47 -14.86
N TYR A 267 -12.97 -25.10 -15.14
CA TYR A 267 -12.61 -24.30 -16.31
C TYR A 267 -11.99 -25.15 -17.44
N SER A 268 -12.08 -24.64 -18.66
CA SER A 268 -11.48 -25.17 -19.89
C SER A 268 -10.95 -24.03 -20.74
N ASP A 269 -10.18 -24.37 -21.78
CA ASP A 269 -9.65 -23.41 -22.77
C ASP A 269 -8.91 -22.19 -22.17
N LEU A 270 -8.11 -22.43 -21.12
CA LEU A 270 -7.29 -21.40 -20.48
C LEU A 270 -6.22 -20.84 -21.43
N SER A 271 -6.40 -19.58 -21.82
CA SER A 271 -5.44 -18.78 -22.58
C SER A 271 -4.84 -17.68 -21.71
N ILE A 272 -3.53 -17.47 -21.84
CA ILE A 272 -2.78 -16.42 -21.13
C ILE A 272 -1.89 -15.75 -22.17
N ASN A 273 -2.19 -14.48 -22.46
CA ASN A 273 -1.46 -13.68 -23.42
C ASN A 273 -0.83 -12.48 -22.71
N VAL A 274 0.44 -12.22 -23.00
CA VAL A 274 1.13 -11.00 -22.52
C VAL A 274 1.09 -9.99 -23.65
N GLU A 275 0.48 -8.84 -23.39
CA GLU A 275 0.38 -7.70 -24.28
C GLU A 275 1.30 -6.59 -23.80
N GLU A 276 1.73 -5.73 -24.71
CA GLU A 276 2.62 -4.62 -24.39
C GLU A 276 2.18 -3.35 -25.08
N GLU A 277 2.11 -2.30 -24.30
CA GLU A 277 1.76 -0.97 -24.77
C GLU A 277 2.94 -0.05 -24.53
N GLN A 278 3.42 0.59 -25.60
CA GLN A 278 4.52 1.52 -25.51
C GLN A 278 4.03 2.83 -24.88
N GLU A 279 4.53 3.17 -23.68
CA GLU A 279 4.22 4.44 -23.00
C GLU A 279 5.13 5.56 -23.49
N SER A 280 6.41 5.25 -23.75
CA SER A 280 7.41 6.21 -24.22
C SER A 280 8.49 5.54 -25.07
N GLU A 281 9.48 6.30 -25.53
CA GLU A 281 10.65 5.71 -26.22
C GLU A 281 11.45 4.75 -25.33
N GLU A 282 11.32 4.87 -24.00
CA GLU A 282 12.11 4.11 -23.03
C GLU A 282 11.29 3.07 -22.27
N LEU A 283 9.97 3.22 -22.15
CA LEU A 283 9.10 2.39 -21.31
C LEU A 283 7.95 1.77 -22.10
N ALA A 284 7.67 0.49 -21.81
CA ALA A 284 6.47 -0.22 -22.19
C ALA A 284 5.80 -0.75 -20.93
N THR A 285 4.48 -0.67 -20.91
CA THR A 285 3.68 -1.34 -19.90
C THR A 285 3.24 -2.71 -20.43
N GLN A 286 3.37 -3.73 -19.58
CA GLN A 286 2.92 -5.08 -19.85
C GLN A 286 1.56 -5.31 -19.20
N TYR A 287 0.65 -5.86 -19.99
CA TYR A 287 -0.63 -6.35 -19.55
C TYR A 287 -0.71 -7.86 -19.73
N VAL A 288 -1.43 -8.54 -18.85
CA VAL A 288 -1.77 -9.95 -19.01
C VAL A 288 -3.25 -10.06 -19.29
N MET A 289 -3.59 -10.74 -20.37
CA MET A 289 -4.95 -11.12 -20.74
C MET A 289 -5.14 -12.60 -20.46
N ILE A 290 -6.00 -12.92 -19.50
CA ILE A 290 -6.42 -14.29 -19.20
C ILE A 290 -7.82 -14.52 -19.74
N SER A 291 -8.05 -15.64 -20.41
CA SER A 291 -9.39 -16.10 -20.74
C SER A 291 -9.58 -17.58 -20.46
N PHE A 292 -10.82 -17.96 -20.13
CA PHE A 292 -11.20 -19.35 -19.85
C PHE A 292 -12.70 -19.55 -20.04
N ILE A 293 -13.13 -20.81 -20.22
CA ILE A 293 -14.53 -21.21 -20.26
C ILE A 293 -14.90 -21.93 -18.98
N ALA A 294 -15.88 -21.43 -18.23
CA ALA A 294 -16.43 -22.08 -17.04
C ALA A 294 -17.97 -22.08 -17.10
N ASN A 295 -18.61 -23.19 -16.72
CA ASN A 295 -20.07 -23.36 -16.81
C ASN A 295 -20.65 -22.99 -18.20
N GLY A 296 -19.94 -23.38 -19.27
CA GLY A 296 -20.32 -23.10 -20.66
C GLY A 296 -20.25 -21.62 -21.07
N ARG A 297 -19.63 -20.76 -20.26
CA ARG A 297 -19.49 -19.32 -20.51
C ARG A 297 -18.02 -18.96 -20.58
N GLU A 298 -17.70 -18.06 -21.51
CA GLU A 298 -16.37 -17.48 -21.64
C GLU A 298 -16.21 -16.28 -20.71
N TYR A 299 -15.04 -16.22 -20.07
CA TYR A 299 -14.60 -15.15 -19.19
C TYR A 299 -13.26 -14.62 -19.70
N HIS A 300 -13.10 -13.31 -19.68
CA HIS A 300 -11.83 -12.63 -19.96
C HIS A 300 -11.51 -11.69 -18.81
N HIS A 301 -10.22 -11.49 -18.56
CA HIS A 301 -9.73 -10.51 -17.63
C HIS A 301 -8.37 -9.99 -18.07
N ARG A 302 -8.24 -8.67 -18.15
CA ARG A 302 -7.02 -7.96 -18.50
C ARG A 302 -6.56 -7.14 -17.30
N PHE A 303 -5.29 -7.23 -16.95
CA PHE A 303 -4.72 -6.50 -15.83
C PHE A 303 -3.26 -6.10 -16.09
N PHE A 304 -2.83 -5.04 -15.39
CA PHE A 304 -1.45 -4.58 -15.40
C PHE A 304 -0.54 -5.61 -14.71
N GLN A 305 0.61 -5.88 -15.32
CA GLN A 305 1.60 -6.82 -14.82
C GLN A 305 2.89 -6.12 -14.37
N ASP A 306 3.45 -5.28 -15.24
CA ASP A 306 4.72 -4.59 -14.97
C ASP A 306 4.96 -3.44 -15.93
N THR A 307 5.88 -2.53 -15.57
CA THR A 307 6.43 -1.53 -16.50
C THR A 307 7.89 -1.86 -16.77
N ARG A 308 8.22 -2.06 -18.05
CA ARG A 308 9.56 -2.49 -18.49
C ARG A 308 10.22 -1.47 -19.39
N ARG A 309 11.56 -1.48 -19.43
CA ARG A 309 12.33 -0.63 -20.36
C ARG A 309 12.50 -1.29 -21.72
N ILE A 310 12.23 -0.55 -22.81
CA ILE A 310 12.26 -1.08 -24.19
C ILE A 310 13.69 -1.14 -24.77
N LYS A 311 14.66 -0.31 -24.33
CA LYS A 311 16.01 -0.22 -24.94
C LYS A 311 17.18 0.04 -23.97
N GLY A 312 18.31 -0.64 -24.24
CA GLY A 312 19.65 -0.01 -24.25
C GLY A 312 20.51 -0.06 -22.98
N LYS A 313 19.95 -0.37 -21.81
CA LYS A 313 20.76 -0.69 -20.62
C LYS A 313 20.10 -1.88 -19.93
N ALA A 314 20.67 -3.07 -20.13
CA ALA A 314 20.45 -4.14 -19.17
C ALA A 314 20.77 -3.53 -17.80
N LEU A 315 19.78 -3.50 -16.90
CA LEU A 315 20.11 -3.23 -15.52
C LEU A 315 21.16 -4.26 -15.10
N PRO A 316 22.17 -3.89 -14.29
CA PRO A 316 23.15 -4.86 -13.77
C PRO A 316 22.52 -5.87 -12.81
N TYR A 317 21.19 -5.83 -12.62
CA TYR A 317 20.47 -6.70 -11.71
C TYR A 317 20.12 -8.05 -12.37
N PRO A 318 20.29 -9.16 -11.64
CA PRO A 318 19.96 -10.49 -12.11
C PRO A 318 18.44 -10.63 -12.33
N ILE A 319 18.06 -11.61 -13.16
CA ILE A 319 16.74 -12.22 -13.39
C ILE A 319 15.58 -11.50 -12.67
N GLU A 320 14.67 -10.88 -13.42
CA GLU A 320 13.46 -10.26 -12.87
C GLU A 320 12.73 -11.28 -11.97
N PRO A 321 12.41 -10.91 -10.71
CA PRO A 321 11.68 -11.81 -9.82
C PRO A 321 10.31 -12.12 -10.44
N ILE A 322 9.75 -13.26 -10.04
CA ILE A 322 8.37 -13.59 -10.41
C ILE A 322 7.47 -12.51 -9.83
N LYS A 323 6.57 -11.99 -10.66
CA LYS A 323 5.55 -11.03 -10.23
C LYS A 323 4.18 -11.60 -10.55
N ILE A 324 3.31 -11.63 -9.56
CA ILE A 324 1.89 -11.90 -9.77
C ILE A 324 1.15 -10.59 -9.51
N SER A 325 0.36 -10.16 -10.49
CA SER A 325 -0.50 -8.99 -10.31
C SER A 325 -1.52 -9.28 -9.21
N ILE A 326 -1.73 -8.34 -8.29
CA ILE A 326 -2.77 -8.45 -7.25
C ILE A 326 -4.19 -8.55 -7.84
N GLU A 327 -4.36 -8.27 -9.13
CA GLU A 327 -5.67 -8.24 -9.79
C GLU A 327 -6.02 -9.57 -10.49
N PHE A 328 -5.07 -10.49 -10.63
CA PHE A 328 -5.20 -11.61 -11.58
C PHE A 328 -6.44 -12.50 -11.34
N HIS A 329 -6.90 -12.58 -10.10
CA HIS A 329 -8.02 -13.42 -9.67
C HIS A 329 -9.39 -12.78 -9.95
N LYS A 330 -9.47 -11.50 -10.32
CA LYS A 330 -10.75 -10.81 -10.56
C LYS A 330 -11.58 -11.45 -11.68
N GLY A 331 -10.92 -12.06 -12.67
CA GLY A 331 -11.61 -12.88 -13.69
C GLY A 331 -12.35 -14.08 -13.09
N VAL A 332 -11.77 -14.73 -12.08
CA VAL A 332 -12.42 -15.82 -11.33
C VAL A 332 -13.53 -15.27 -10.45
N ASN A 333 -13.35 -14.11 -9.81
CA ASN A 333 -14.42 -13.48 -9.04
C ASN A 333 -15.61 -13.06 -9.90
N LYS A 334 -15.39 -12.64 -11.16
CA LYS A 334 -16.49 -12.45 -12.12
C LYS A 334 -17.30 -13.73 -12.33
N TYR A 335 -16.62 -14.87 -12.46
CA TYR A 335 -17.29 -16.17 -12.54
C TYR A 335 -18.07 -16.49 -11.25
N LEU A 336 -17.47 -16.30 -10.07
CA LEU A 336 -18.11 -16.55 -8.78
C LEU A 336 -19.35 -15.68 -8.56
N THR A 337 -19.26 -14.39 -8.92
CA THR A 337 -20.40 -13.46 -8.91
C THR A 337 -21.51 -13.95 -9.83
N ASP A 338 -21.20 -14.34 -11.07
CA ASP A 338 -22.17 -14.81 -12.07
C ASP A 338 -22.95 -16.07 -11.67
N ILE A 339 -22.37 -16.91 -10.82
CA ILE A 339 -23.05 -18.11 -10.27
C ILE A 339 -23.66 -17.84 -8.89
N GLU A 340 -23.70 -16.57 -8.45
CA GLU A 340 -24.23 -16.14 -7.15
C GLU A 340 -23.56 -16.88 -5.98
N SER A 341 -22.25 -17.15 -6.10
CA SER A 341 -21.45 -17.70 -5.01
C SER A 341 -21.45 -16.74 -3.83
N GLU A 342 -21.65 -17.26 -2.62
CA GLU A 342 -21.45 -16.50 -1.37
C GLU A 342 -19.95 -16.20 -1.08
N TYR A 343 -19.05 -16.81 -1.85
CA TYR A 343 -17.60 -16.64 -1.71
C TYR A 343 -17.01 -15.73 -2.77
N ARG A 344 -15.98 -14.95 -2.38
CA ARG A 344 -15.00 -14.31 -3.27
C ARG A 344 -13.61 -14.84 -2.97
N LEU A 345 -12.79 -14.93 -4.00
CA LEU A 345 -11.39 -15.30 -3.93
C LEU A 345 -10.57 -14.04 -3.64
N TYR A 346 -9.78 -14.07 -2.59
CA TYR A 346 -8.86 -13.01 -2.19
C TYR A 346 -7.43 -13.48 -2.41
N THR A 347 -6.53 -12.56 -2.74
CA THR A 347 -5.09 -12.78 -2.58
C THR A 347 -4.66 -12.44 -1.17
N ILE A 348 -3.76 -13.22 -0.59
CA ILE A 348 -3.05 -12.90 0.65
C ILE A 348 -1.63 -12.49 0.26
N ASN A 349 -1.32 -11.23 0.49
CA ASN A 349 -0.01 -10.63 0.32
C ASN A 349 0.90 -11.10 1.45
N ILE A 350 1.98 -11.83 1.10
CA ILE A 350 2.91 -12.38 2.07
C ILE A 350 4.22 -11.61 1.96
N PRO A 351 4.60 -10.79 2.95
CA PRO A 351 5.85 -10.04 2.91
C PRO A 351 7.05 -10.99 3.01
N GLU A 352 8.15 -10.63 2.36
CA GLU A 352 9.39 -11.39 2.47
C GLU A 352 10.08 -11.13 3.81
N ARG A 353 10.53 -12.21 4.45
CA ARG A 353 11.04 -12.19 5.84
C ARG A 353 12.30 -11.35 6.04
N ASN A 354 13.04 -11.06 4.96
CA ASN A 354 14.29 -10.28 5.02
C ASN A 354 14.07 -8.78 4.82
N GLU A 355 12.87 -8.34 4.42
CA GLU A 355 12.61 -6.96 3.99
C GLU A 355 11.99 -6.10 5.11
N MET A 356 11.35 -6.72 6.12
CA MET A 356 10.94 -6.01 7.34
C MET A 356 12.13 -5.55 8.20
N SER A 357 13.33 -6.09 8.00
CA SER A 357 14.51 -5.81 8.85
C SER A 357 15.10 -4.41 8.67
N MET A 358 14.65 -3.63 7.71
CA MET A 358 15.11 -2.27 7.50
C MET A 358 13.92 -1.41 7.10
N GLY A 359 13.39 -0.59 8.02
CA GLY A 359 12.54 0.56 7.71
C GLY A 359 13.23 1.64 6.84
N GLY A 360 14.25 1.24 6.07
CA GLY A 360 14.85 2.01 5.01
C GLY A 360 14.06 1.75 3.73
N TYR A 361 13.00 2.53 3.55
CA TYR A 361 12.64 3.03 2.23
C TYR A 361 13.93 3.55 1.57
N SER A 362 14.65 2.72 0.80
CA SER A 362 15.62 3.27 -0.12
C SER A 362 14.79 4.03 -1.15
N ALA A 363 14.80 5.35 -1.09
CA ALA A 363 14.01 6.21 -1.97
C ALA A 363 14.41 6.11 -3.46
N ASP A 364 15.28 5.17 -3.82
CA ASP A 364 15.63 4.79 -5.18
C ASP A 364 14.83 3.56 -5.68
N ASP A 365 14.08 2.86 -4.81
CA ASP A 365 13.23 1.71 -5.16
C ASP A 365 11.75 2.11 -5.10
N TYR A 366 11.36 3.04 -5.97
CA TYR A 366 9.97 3.45 -6.19
C TYR A 366 9.11 2.37 -6.89
N ASN A 367 9.61 1.14 -7.03
CA ASN A 367 8.80 -0.03 -7.41
C ASN A 367 8.06 -0.63 -6.19
N LEU A 368 7.40 0.24 -5.41
CA LEU A 368 6.49 -0.13 -4.33
C LEU A 368 5.29 -0.97 -4.80
N ALA A 369 5.11 -1.13 -6.12
CA ALA A 369 4.01 -1.91 -6.71
C ALA A 369 4.16 -3.45 -6.62
N SER A 370 5.21 -4.02 -6.01
CA SER A 370 5.36 -5.49 -5.98
C SER A 370 6.30 -6.02 -4.88
N ILE A 371 6.25 -5.49 -3.66
CA ILE A 371 6.98 -6.10 -2.52
C ILE A 371 6.26 -7.37 -2.00
N TYR A 372 5.00 -7.56 -2.39
CA TYR A 372 4.22 -8.74 -2.07
C TYR A 372 4.19 -9.71 -3.26
N GLY A 373 4.21 -11.02 -2.98
CA GLY A 373 3.99 -12.02 -4.02
C GLY A 373 5.21 -12.34 -4.90
N GLN A 374 6.43 -12.13 -4.42
CA GLN A 374 7.65 -12.56 -5.12
C GLN A 374 8.01 -14.01 -4.78
N ASP A 375 8.19 -14.33 -3.49
CA ASP A 375 8.45 -15.70 -3.03
C ASP A 375 7.18 -16.53 -2.83
N LYS A 376 6.10 -15.93 -2.33
CA LYS A 376 4.85 -16.63 -1.99
C LYS A 376 3.64 -15.74 -2.17
N ILE A 377 2.54 -16.35 -2.57
CA ILE A 377 1.21 -15.73 -2.58
C ILE A 377 0.21 -16.67 -1.92
N GLY A 378 -0.64 -16.14 -1.06
CA GLY A 378 -1.79 -16.89 -0.55
C GLY A 378 -3.04 -16.62 -1.37
N LEU A 379 -3.95 -17.57 -1.39
CA LEU A 379 -5.28 -17.43 -1.92
C LEU A 379 -6.26 -17.90 -0.86
N ILE A 380 -7.35 -17.17 -0.63
CA ILE A 380 -8.37 -17.53 0.36
C ILE A 380 -9.76 -17.22 -0.16
N LEU A 381 -10.72 -18.12 0.09
CA LEU A 381 -12.13 -17.85 -0.16
C LEU A 381 -12.76 -17.27 1.09
N LEU A 382 -13.36 -16.10 0.99
CA LEU A 382 -14.07 -15.41 2.08
C LEU A 382 -15.51 -15.11 1.68
N LYS A 383 -16.38 -14.97 2.67
CA LYS A 383 -17.74 -14.44 2.54
C LYS A 383 -17.75 -12.96 2.89
N GLU A 384 -18.85 -12.30 2.57
CA GLU A 384 -19.08 -10.91 2.96
C GLU A 384 -18.92 -10.73 4.48
N GLY A 385 -18.09 -9.77 4.89
CA GLY A 385 -17.77 -9.48 6.30
C GLY A 385 -16.75 -10.42 6.95
N GLU A 386 -16.18 -11.40 6.23
CA GLU A 386 -15.14 -12.28 6.77
C GLU A 386 -13.71 -11.72 6.57
N ALA A 387 -13.50 -10.74 5.68
CA ALA A 387 -12.19 -10.16 5.41
C ALA A 387 -11.63 -9.41 6.63
N GLU A 388 -12.50 -8.65 7.30
CA GLU A 388 -12.20 -7.89 8.51
C GLU A 388 -11.92 -8.79 9.73
N LEU A 389 -12.38 -10.05 9.68
CA LEU A 389 -12.04 -11.05 10.69
C LEU A 389 -10.65 -11.65 10.46
N VAL A 390 -10.18 -11.67 9.21
CA VAL A 390 -8.85 -12.16 8.85
C VAL A 390 -7.81 -11.09 9.17
N SER A 391 -8.03 -9.85 8.74
CA SER A 391 -7.07 -8.76 8.92
C SER A 391 -7.75 -7.40 8.88
N ASP A 392 -7.26 -6.48 9.71
CA ASP A 392 -7.54 -5.04 9.63
C ASP A 392 -6.50 -4.29 8.78
N ASP A 393 -5.40 -4.94 8.41
CA ASP A 393 -4.41 -4.41 7.46
C ASP A 393 -4.96 -4.47 6.03
N PRO A 394 -5.26 -3.32 5.38
CA PRO A 394 -5.80 -3.28 4.02
C PRO A 394 -4.79 -3.75 2.97
N TYR A 395 -3.51 -3.87 3.32
CA TYR A 395 -2.49 -4.36 2.39
C TYR A 395 -2.31 -5.89 2.43
N LEU A 396 -2.90 -6.58 3.41
CA LEU A 396 -2.79 -8.03 3.49
C LEU A 396 -3.65 -8.72 2.44
N LEU A 397 -4.90 -8.29 2.30
CA LEU A 397 -5.88 -8.91 1.42
C LEU A 397 -6.15 -8.02 0.22
N SER A 398 -6.51 -8.62 -0.92
CA SER A 398 -7.13 -7.85 -2.00
C SER A 398 -8.53 -7.39 -1.61
N ASP A 399 -9.01 -6.29 -2.19
CA ASP A 399 -10.39 -5.84 -1.98
C ASP A 399 -11.34 -6.52 -2.97
N GLU A 400 -12.42 -7.11 -2.44
CA GLU A 400 -13.42 -7.80 -3.27
C GLU A 400 -14.84 -7.32 -3.01
N SER A 401 -15.62 -7.25 -4.08
CA SER A 401 -17.03 -6.91 -4.03
C SER A 401 -17.93 -8.15 -4.03
N TYR A 402 -18.96 -8.12 -3.17
CA TYR A 402 -20.05 -9.07 -3.14
C TYR A 402 -21.27 -8.60 -3.94
N GLU A 403 -21.15 -7.49 -4.67
CA GLU A 403 -22.24 -6.91 -5.44
C GLU A 403 -22.75 -7.89 -6.51
N THR A 404 -24.06 -8.10 -6.54
CA THR A 404 -24.75 -9.02 -7.47
C THR A 404 -25.62 -8.30 -8.50
N ARG A 405 -25.82 -6.98 -8.36
CA ARG A 405 -26.52 -6.13 -9.33
C ARG A 405 -25.84 -6.15 -10.70
N PHE A 406 -24.53 -6.32 -10.73
CA PHE A 406 -23.72 -6.32 -11.96
C PHE A 406 -23.37 -7.73 -12.47
N THR A 407 -24.03 -8.77 -11.99
CA THR A 407 -23.94 -10.11 -12.60
C THR A 407 -24.38 -10.07 -14.05
N LYS A 408 -23.92 -11.02 -14.86
CA LYS A 408 -24.30 -11.12 -16.28
C LYS A 408 -25.83 -11.20 -16.49
N ASN A 409 -26.57 -11.75 -15.52
CA ASN A 409 -28.03 -11.84 -15.57
C ASN A 409 -28.71 -10.52 -15.19
N ASN A 410 -28.17 -9.78 -14.22
CA ASN A 410 -28.80 -8.57 -13.68
C ASN A 410 -28.35 -7.29 -14.41
N ILE A 411 -27.14 -7.28 -14.97
CA ILE A 411 -26.58 -6.09 -15.62
C ILE A 411 -27.45 -5.60 -16.78
N GLN A 412 -28.13 -6.50 -17.50
CA GLN A 412 -29.02 -6.09 -18.60
C GLN A 412 -30.22 -5.26 -18.11
N THR A 413 -30.71 -5.52 -16.89
CA THR A 413 -31.76 -4.71 -16.26
C THR A 413 -31.25 -3.31 -15.96
N VAL A 414 -30.06 -3.21 -15.35
CA VAL A 414 -29.40 -1.92 -15.06
C VAL A 414 -29.17 -1.15 -16.36
N LEU A 415 -28.64 -1.80 -17.39
CA LEU A 415 -28.41 -1.17 -18.70
C LEU A 415 -29.71 -0.72 -19.36
N SER A 416 -30.77 -1.52 -19.30
CA SER A 416 -32.08 -1.14 -19.83
C SER A 416 -32.65 0.08 -19.11
N ASP A 417 -32.45 0.17 -17.80
CA ASP A 417 -32.88 1.32 -17.02
C ASP A 417 -32.11 2.59 -17.40
N LEU A 418 -30.78 2.50 -17.48
CA LEU A 418 -29.91 3.62 -17.89
C LEU A 418 -30.20 4.06 -19.34
N SER A 419 -30.46 3.11 -20.24
CA SER A 419 -30.93 3.41 -21.60
C SER A 419 -32.29 4.09 -21.60
N SER A 420 -33.23 3.70 -20.73
CA SER A 420 -34.59 4.26 -20.70
C SER A 420 -34.65 5.73 -20.29
N ILE A 421 -33.64 6.21 -19.56
CA ILE A 421 -33.48 7.63 -19.21
C ILE A 421 -32.62 8.40 -20.22
N GLY A 422 -32.25 7.76 -21.33
CA GLY A 422 -31.49 8.38 -22.41
C GLY A 422 -29.98 8.51 -22.15
N LEU A 423 -29.43 7.82 -21.13
CA LEU A 423 -28.01 8.00 -20.77
C LEU A 423 -27.06 7.59 -21.90
N PHE A 424 -27.44 6.58 -22.69
CA PHE A 424 -26.64 6.01 -23.78
C PHE A 424 -27.12 6.42 -25.19
N GLU A 425 -28.09 7.33 -25.33
CA GLU A 425 -28.68 7.69 -26.64
C GLU A 425 -27.68 8.34 -27.61
N HIS A 426 -26.59 8.89 -27.10
CA HIS A 426 -25.56 9.56 -27.87
C HIS A 426 -24.52 8.62 -28.49
N LEU A 427 -24.53 7.35 -28.11
CA LEU A 427 -23.53 6.36 -28.54
C LEU A 427 -23.88 5.78 -29.90
N THR A 428 -22.84 5.52 -30.70
CA THR A 428 -23.02 4.76 -31.95
C THR A 428 -23.15 3.26 -31.68
N GLU A 429 -23.62 2.49 -32.67
CA GLU A 429 -23.69 1.02 -32.56
C GLU A 429 -22.30 0.39 -32.36
N GLU A 430 -21.27 0.97 -32.97
CA GLU A 430 -19.88 0.56 -32.76
C GLU A 430 -19.44 0.80 -31.31
N GLU A 431 -19.75 1.97 -30.74
CA GLU A 431 -19.42 2.29 -29.34
C GLU A 431 -20.19 1.40 -28.36
N LEU A 432 -21.46 1.09 -28.65
CA LEU A 432 -22.24 0.12 -27.87
C LEU A 432 -21.67 -1.29 -27.96
N THR A 433 -21.07 -1.66 -29.09
CA THR A 433 -20.39 -2.95 -29.27
C THR A 433 -19.12 -3.01 -28.42
N VAL A 434 -18.28 -1.97 -28.47
CA VAL A 434 -17.08 -1.83 -27.62
C VAL A 434 -17.45 -1.87 -26.13
N ALA A 435 -18.52 -1.19 -25.73
CA ALA A 435 -18.98 -1.20 -24.34
C ALA A 435 -19.39 -2.61 -23.88
N LYS A 436 -20.09 -3.38 -24.73
CA LYS A 436 -20.44 -4.77 -24.44
C LYS A 436 -19.22 -5.66 -24.31
N GLU A 437 -18.21 -5.49 -25.17
CA GLU A 437 -16.94 -6.21 -25.07
C GLU A 437 -16.23 -5.89 -23.76
N CYS A 438 -16.15 -4.62 -23.38
CA CYS A 438 -15.60 -4.16 -22.10
C CYS A 438 -16.31 -4.79 -20.89
N LEU A 439 -17.64 -4.80 -20.84
CA LEU A 439 -18.40 -5.41 -19.74
C LEU A 439 -18.24 -6.94 -19.67
N ASN A 440 -17.99 -7.59 -20.80
CA ASN A 440 -17.71 -9.02 -20.85
C ASN A 440 -16.29 -9.34 -20.35
N SER A 441 -15.33 -8.41 -20.49
CA SER A 441 -13.92 -8.63 -20.18
C SER A 441 -13.44 -8.16 -18.81
N LYS A 442 -14.32 -7.58 -17.98
CA LYS A 442 -13.96 -7.12 -16.64
C LYS A 442 -14.98 -7.51 -15.58
N LEU A 443 -14.52 -7.65 -14.34
CA LEU A 443 -15.40 -7.63 -13.17
C LEU A 443 -15.96 -6.20 -13.07
N VAL A 444 -17.26 -6.09 -12.89
CA VAL A 444 -17.95 -4.82 -12.66
C VAL A 444 -18.56 -4.92 -11.28
N SER A 445 -18.08 -4.08 -10.38
CA SER A 445 -18.43 -4.01 -8.96
C SER A 445 -19.13 -2.71 -8.60
N SER A 446 -19.02 -1.69 -9.45
CA SER A 446 -19.62 -0.37 -9.21
C SER A 446 -20.24 0.22 -10.47
N PHE A 447 -21.01 1.30 -10.28
CA PHE A 447 -21.52 2.09 -11.39
C PHE A 447 -20.42 2.87 -12.13
N SER A 448 -19.39 3.35 -11.43
CA SER A 448 -18.24 4.02 -12.06
C SER A 448 -17.55 3.08 -13.05
N GLU A 449 -17.29 1.84 -12.64
CA GLU A 449 -16.75 0.80 -13.52
C GLU A 449 -17.70 0.46 -14.67
N LEU A 450 -19.00 0.32 -14.42
CA LEU A 450 -19.99 0.06 -15.47
C LEU A 450 -19.98 1.19 -16.51
N LEU A 451 -20.10 2.44 -16.07
CA LEU A 451 -20.22 3.61 -16.91
C LEU A 451 -18.91 3.91 -17.64
N ALA A 452 -17.75 3.59 -17.07
CA ALA A 452 -16.45 3.70 -17.73
C ALA A 452 -16.33 2.77 -18.96
N CYS A 453 -17.14 1.71 -19.08
CA CYS A 453 -17.20 0.93 -20.33
C CYS A 453 -17.93 1.66 -21.47
N TYR A 454 -18.73 2.68 -21.18
CA TYR A 454 -19.50 3.42 -22.17
C TYR A 454 -18.76 4.71 -22.54
N PRO A 455 -18.15 4.80 -23.74
CA PRO A 455 -17.35 5.95 -24.14
C PRO A 455 -18.13 7.25 -23.99
N LYS A 456 -17.47 8.36 -23.61
CA LYS A 456 -18.12 9.69 -23.52
C LYS A 456 -19.33 9.72 -22.57
N THR A 457 -19.47 8.77 -21.64
CA THR A 457 -20.56 8.80 -20.65
C THR A 457 -20.05 9.35 -19.32
N LEU A 458 -18.93 8.82 -18.82
CA LEU A 458 -18.28 9.21 -17.58
C LEU A 458 -16.91 9.80 -17.88
N VAL A 459 -16.55 10.89 -17.21
CA VAL A 459 -15.20 11.48 -17.27
C VAL A 459 -14.50 11.16 -15.96
N ILE A 460 -13.48 10.30 -16.00
CA ILE A 460 -12.64 9.97 -14.84
C ILE A 460 -11.25 10.52 -15.11
N PHE A 461 -10.70 11.29 -14.18
CA PHE A 461 -9.32 11.78 -14.28
C PHE A 461 -8.66 11.94 -12.92
N ASP A 462 -7.34 11.81 -12.93
CA ASP A 462 -6.46 12.09 -11.81
C ASP A 462 -6.18 13.60 -11.71
N TRP A 463 -6.30 14.17 -10.51
CA TRP A 463 -5.95 15.57 -10.24
C TRP A 463 -4.44 15.83 -10.33
N GLU A 464 -3.59 14.81 -10.23
CA GLU A 464 -2.14 14.82 -10.43
C GLU A 464 -1.77 14.52 -11.89
N SER A 465 -2.17 15.40 -12.82
CA SER A 465 -2.05 15.16 -14.26
C SER A 465 -0.69 15.58 -14.85
N GLY A 466 0.42 15.28 -14.17
CA GLY A 466 1.78 15.66 -14.58
C GLY A 466 2.23 15.04 -15.92
N ASN A 467 1.53 14.01 -16.37
CA ASN A 467 1.77 13.28 -17.62
C ASN A 467 1.12 13.93 -18.86
N LEU A 468 0.18 14.87 -18.69
CA LEU A 468 -0.49 15.55 -19.80
C LEU A 468 0.16 16.89 -20.14
N GLU A 469 0.31 17.21 -21.43
CA GLU A 469 0.89 18.49 -21.87
C GLU A 469 -0.07 19.67 -21.61
N ASN A 470 -1.37 19.47 -21.86
CA ASN A 470 -2.42 20.48 -21.73
C ASN A 470 -3.69 19.87 -21.07
N PRO A 471 -3.61 19.50 -19.78
CA PRO A 471 -4.66 18.76 -19.09
C PRO A 471 -6.00 19.51 -19.04
N TYR A 472 -6.00 20.84 -18.83
CA TYR A 472 -7.26 21.58 -18.77
C TYR A 472 -7.96 21.62 -20.13
N GLU A 473 -7.20 21.74 -21.23
CA GLU A 473 -7.79 21.66 -22.56
C GLU A 473 -8.42 20.29 -22.82
N GLU A 474 -7.67 19.22 -22.54
CA GLU A 474 -8.11 17.85 -22.77
C GLU A 474 -9.37 17.53 -21.97
N LEU A 475 -9.33 17.75 -20.65
CA LEU A 475 -10.47 17.49 -19.76
C LEU A 475 -11.70 18.33 -20.11
N THR A 476 -11.51 19.57 -20.55
CA THR A 476 -12.64 20.41 -21.00
C THR A 476 -13.29 19.87 -22.26
N ARG A 477 -12.51 19.26 -23.17
CA ARG A 477 -13.05 18.56 -24.34
C ARG A 477 -13.75 17.27 -23.94
N GLU A 478 -13.22 16.53 -22.98
CA GLU A 478 -13.85 15.30 -22.47
C GLU A 478 -15.18 15.58 -21.79
N LEU A 479 -15.24 16.58 -20.90
CA LEU A 479 -16.48 17.09 -20.32
C LEU A 479 -17.45 17.52 -21.42
N GLY A 480 -16.96 18.25 -22.44
CA GLY A 480 -17.78 18.61 -23.59
C GLY A 480 -18.39 17.40 -24.32
N ARG A 481 -17.63 16.32 -24.51
CA ARG A 481 -18.15 15.07 -25.07
C ARG A 481 -19.17 14.40 -24.14
N ALA A 482 -18.88 14.35 -22.84
CA ALA A 482 -19.75 13.75 -21.83
C ALA A 482 -21.09 14.48 -21.64
N SER A 483 -21.12 15.77 -21.97
CA SER A 483 -22.37 16.56 -22.00
C SER A 483 -23.31 16.21 -23.16
N ARG A 484 -22.89 15.34 -24.09
CA ARG A 484 -23.69 14.91 -25.25
C ARG A 484 -24.13 16.08 -26.15
N GLY A 485 -23.31 17.13 -26.22
CA GLY A 485 -23.53 18.31 -27.06
C GLY A 485 -24.15 19.50 -26.33
N ASP A 486 -24.52 19.36 -25.06
CA ASP A 486 -25.03 20.47 -24.25
C ASP A 486 -23.92 21.46 -23.84
N PHE A 487 -22.66 21.00 -23.83
CA PHE A 487 -21.45 21.80 -23.63
C PHE A 487 -20.48 21.58 -24.79
N THR A 488 -20.39 22.56 -25.68
CA THR A 488 -19.49 22.52 -26.86
C THR A 488 -18.45 23.64 -26.78
N PRO A 489 -17.44 23.54 -25.90
CA PRO A 489 -16.41 24.56 -25.77
C PRO A 489 -15.54 24.63 -27.03
N ILE A 490 -15.20 25.85 -27.45
CA ILE A 490 -14.27 26.13 -28.54
C ILE A 490 -13.19 27.10 -28.06
N GLN A 491 -12.13 27.28 -28.85
CA GLN A 491 -11.03 28.20 -28.56
C GLN A 491 -10.43 28.03 -27.14
N ILE A 492 -10.26 26.78 -26.70
CA ILE A 492 -9.70 26.47 -25.39
C ILE A 492 -8.23 26.87 -25.36
N GLN A 493 -7.80 27.56 -24.30
CA GLN A 493 -6.42 27.95 -24.05
C GLN A 493 -5.99 27.37 -22.72
N ASP A 494 -4.88 26.63 -22.75
CA ASP A 494 -4.25 26.02 -21.59
C ASP A 494 -2.85 26.62 -21.37
N GLY A 495 -2.59 27.03 -20.12
CA GLY A 495 -1.32 27.58 -19.68
C GLY A 495 -0.46 26.62 -18.85
N PHE A 496 -0.87 25.37 -18.65
CA PHE A 496 -0.29 24.42 -17.70
C PHE A 496 1.19 24.15 -17.96
N ASN A 497 1.59 23.84 -19.19
CA ASN A 497 2.99 23.61 -19.57
C ASN A 497 3.94 24.80 -19.25
N LYS A 498 3.42 26.03 -19.17
CA LYS A 498 4.20 27.22 -18.79
C LYS A 498 4.51 27.23 -17.29
N GLY A 499 3.74 26.54 -16.45
CA GLY A 499 3.97 26.43 -15.01
C GLY A 499 5.35 25.86 -14.68
N PHE A 500 5.71 24.72 -15.30
CA PHE A 500 6.97 24.02 -15.07
C PHE A 500 8.21 24.85 -15.43
N SER A 501 8.15 25.63 -16.51
CA SER A 501 9.33 26.35 -17.03
C SER A 501 9.62 27.68 -16.34
N SER A 502 8.66 28.26 -15.61
CA SER A 502 8.71 29.70 -15.28
C SER A 502 8.65 30.04 -13.80
N LYS A 503 8.71 29.06 -12.88
CA LYS A 503 8.41 29.24 -11.45
C LYS A 503 7.09 29.99 -11.19
N ARG A 504 6.20 30.02 -12.19
CA ARG A 504 4.90 30.68 -12.07
C ARG A 504 4.03 29.81 -11.19
N LYS A 505 3.43 30.44 -10.18
CA LYS A 505 2.41 29.82 -9.35
C LYS A 505 0.99 29.99 -9.93
N LYS A 506 0.89 30.60 -11.10
CA LYS A 506 -0.37 31.01 -11.72
C LYS A 506 -0.29 30.86 -13.24
N ILE A 507 -1.32 30.27 -13.83
CA ILE A 507 -1.40 29.99 -15.28
C ILE A 507 -2.77 30.43 -15.83
N PRO A 508 -2.83 30.99 -17.06
CA PRO A 508 -4.10 31.37 -17.67
C PRO A 508 -4.82 30.14 -18.22
N TYR A 509 -6.15 30.11 -18.08
CA TYR A 509 -7.04 29.12 -18.70
C TYR A 509 -8.28 29.83 -19.25
N SER A 510 -8.74 29.47 -20.45
CA SER A 510 -9.96 30.07 -21.02
C SER A 510 -10.61 29.17 -22.08
N PHE A 511 -11.90 29.38 -22.33
CA PHE A 511 -12.63 28.79 -23.46
C PHE A 511 -13.77 29.70 -23.91
N GLU A 512 -14.33 29.46 -25.08
CA GLU A 512 -15.56 30.10 -25.55
C GLU A 512 -16.71 29.08 -25.57
N PHE A 513 -17.88 29.50 -25.10
CA PHE A 513 -19.10 28.70 -25.12
C PHE A 513 -20.30 29.61 -25.40
N ASN A 514 -21.14 29.25 -26.38
CA ASN A 514 -22.29 30.04 -26.82
C ASN A 514 -22.00 31.53 -27.08
N GLY A 515 -20.84 31.80 -27.70
CA GLY A 515 -20.40 33.16 -28.07
C GLY A 515 -19.91 34.02 -26.90
N LYS A 516 -19.81 33.46 -25.70
CA LYS A 516 -19.21 34.10 -24.53
C LYS A 516 -17.84 33.49 -24.25
N LYS A 517 -16.88 34.33 -23.87
CA LYS A 517 -15.56 33.89 -23.42
C LYS A 517 -15.55 33.76 -21.90
N TYR A 518 -15.10 32.61 -21.42
CA TYR A 518 -14.87 32.28 -20.01
C TYR A 518 -13.36 32.21 -19.79
N GLU A 519 -12.84 32.94 -18.80
CA GLU A 519 -11.41 32.98 -18.50
C GLU A 519 -11.13 33.04 -17.00
N ALA A 520 -10.10 32.32 -16.57
CA ALA A 520 -9.64 32.26 -15.19
C ALA A 520 -8.09 32.24 -15.12
N ILE A 521 -7.56 32.66 -13.97
CA ILE A 521 -6.16 32.46 -13.62
C ILE A 521 -6.11 31.37 -12.56
N LEU A 522 -5.59 30.21 -12.95
CA LEU A 522 -5.50 29.03 -12.11
C LEU A 522 -4.21 29.04 -11.29
N ASP A 523 -4.27 28.49 -10.09
CA ASP A 523 -3.13 28.10 -9.28
C ASP A 523 -2.35 26.96 -9.95
N PHE A 524 -1.02 27.02 -9.85
CA PHE A 524 -0.14 25.97 -10.35
C PHE A 524 0.67 25.43 -9.17
N GLU A 525 0.37 24.20 -8.80
CA GLU A 525 0.97 23.48 -7.67
C GLU A 525 1.69 22.22 -8.14
N GLY A 526 2.52 22.36 -9.19
CA GLY A 526 3.23 21.24 -9.79
C GLY A 526 2.37 20.53 -10.82
N ASP A 527 2.11 19.25 -10.59
CA ASP A 527 1.22 18.39 -11.38
C ASP A 527 -0.26 18.47 -10.97
N TRP A 528 -0.57 19.11 -9.84
CA TRP A 528 -1.94 19.26 -9.36
C TRP A 528 -2.77 20.27 -10.17
N LEU A 529 -3.97 19.87 -10.56
CA LEU A 529 -4.95 20.71 -11.25
C LEU A 529 -5.75 21.59 -10.27
N ASP A 530 -6.02 22.85 -10.65
CA ASP A 530 -6.82 23.79 -9.86
C ASP A 530 -8.31 23.66 -10.21
N TYR A 531 -9.10 23.17 -9.25
CA TYR A 531 -10.55 22.98 -9.34
C TYR A 531 -11.35 24.16 -9.93
N LYS A 532 -10.83 25.39 -9.86
CA LYS A 532 -11.46 26.58 -10.50
C LYS A 532 -11.76 26.40 -11.98
N PHE A 533 -11.01 25.57 -12.71
CA PHE A 533 -11.30 25.29 -14.12
C PHE A 533 -12.67 24.63 -14.29
N PHE A 534 -13.01 23.70 -13.39
CA PHE A 534 -14.27 22.97 -13.39
C PHE A 534 -15.42 23.84 -12.89
N GLU A 535 -15.20 24.66 -11.85
CA GLU A 535 -16.20 25.67 -11.40
C GLU A 535 -16.60 26.61 -12.54
N MET A 536 -15.64 27.02 -13.37
CA MET A 536 -15.89 27.89 -14.52
C MET A 536 -16.74 27.19 -15.60
N ILE A 537 -16.56 25.89 -15.80
CA ILE A 537 -17.41 25.10 -16.70
C ILE A 537 -18.85 25.07 -16.17
N GLN A 538 -19.04 24.73 -14.89
CA GLN A 538 -20.38 24.71 -14.26
C GLN A 538 -21.06 26.09 -14.32
N GLN A 539 -20.30 27.16 -14.10
CA GLN A 539 -20.79 28.52 -14.27
C GLN A 539 -21.23 28.81 -15.72
N ALA A 540 -20.44 28.36 -16.71
CA ALA A 540 -20.76 28.54 -18.11
C ALA A 540 -22.05 27.81 -18.53
N LEU A 541 -22.30 26.60 -18.00
CA LEU A 541 -23.56 25.87 -18.23
C LEU A 541 -24.75 26.67 -17.70
N LYS A 542 -24.66 27.10 -16.43
CA LYS A 542 -25.71 27.85 -15.75
C LYS A 542 -26.04 29.17 -16.44
N GLU A 543 -25.03 29.96 -16.81
CA GLU A 543 -25.21 31.25 -17.48
C GLU A 543 -25.78 31.16 -18.90
N ASN A 544 -25.68 29.99 -19.53
CA ASN A 544 -26.25 29.72 -20.84
C ASN A 544 -27.55 28.92 -20.77
N ASN A 545 -28.11 28.70 -19.57
CA ASN A 545 -29.34 27.96 -19.32
C ASN A 545 -29.31 26.56 -19.93
N VAL A 546 -28.15 25.90 -19.87
CA VAL A 546 -28.06 24.47 -20.19
C VAL A 546 -28.89 23.71 -19.15
N VAL A 547 -29.68 22.74 -19.60
CA VAL A 547 -30.62 22.02 -18.73
C VAL A 547 -29.90 21.08 -17.77
N GLY A 548 -28.85 20.41 -18.25
CA GLY A 548 -28.06 19.47 -17.43
C GLY A 548 -26.88 20.10 -16.72
N GLU A 549 -26.35 19.37 -15.75
CA GLU A 549 -25.18 19.72 -14.93
C GLU A 549 -24.26 18.50 -14.78
N PHE A 550 -22.98 18.73 -14.47
CA PHE A 550 -22.07 17.64 -14.10
C PHE A 550 -22.22 17.32 -12.61
N TYR A 551 -22.43 16.06 -12.30
CA TYR A 551 -22.50 15.52 -10.95
C TYR A 551 -21.26 14.68 -10.66
N HIS A 552 -20.78 14.78 -9.43
CA HIS A 552 -19.71 13.93 -8.93
C HIS A 552 -20.26 12.51 -8.71
N THR A 553 -19.48 11.48 -9.07
CA THR A 553 -19.93 10.07 -9.07
C THR A 553 -18.90 9.09 -8.51
N TYR A 554 -17.65 9.52 -8.34
CA TYR A 554 -16.55 8.69 -7.90
C TYR A 554 -15.44 9.59 -7.37
N SER A 555 -14.83 9.22 -6.26
CA SER A 555 -13.57 9.80 -5.80
C SER A 555 -12.84 8.84 -4.89
N ASP A 556 -11.54 8.64 -5.13
CA ASP A 556 -10.62 7.96 -4.22
C ASP A 556 -9.67 8.95 -3.50
N GLY A 557 -9.96 10.25 -3.60
CA GLY A 557 -9.17 11.35 -3.04
C GLY A 557 -8.16 11.94 -4.00
N GLN A 558 -7.79 11.23 -5.07
CA GLN A 558 -6.85 11.70 -6.09
C GLN A 558 -7.47 11.68 -7.50
N VAL A 559 -8.32 10.71 -7.78
CA VAL A 559 -9.08 10.58 -9.02
C VAL A 559 -10.52 11.02 -8.75
N SER A 560 -11.14 11.70 -9.72
CA SER A 560 -12.55 12.06 -9.66
C SER A 560 -13.31 11.67 -10.92
N GLY A 561 -14.56 11.23 -10.73
CA GLY A 561 -15.49 10.86 -11.79
C GLY A 561 -16.68 11.82 -11.89
N TYR A 562 -16.96 12.30 -13.11
CA TYR A 562 -18.06 13.23 -13.39
C TYR A 562 -19.02 12.72 -14.46
N LEU A 563 -20.32 12.81 -14.16
CA LEU A 563 -21.41 12.40 -15.04
C LEU A 563 -22.32 13.59 -15.35
N PHE A 564 -22.56 13.85 -16.63
CA PHE A 564 -23.50 14.90 -17.03
C PHE A 564 -24.94 14.37 -17.06
N LEU A 565 -25.83 15.00 -16.30
CA LEU A 565 -27.22 14.57 -16.14
C LEU A 565 -28.19 15.74 -16.28
N THR A 566 -29.33 15.48 -16.93
CA THR A 566 -30.50 16.37 -16.82
C THR A 566 -31.17 16.20 -15.46
N PRO A 567 -32.02 17.14 -15.02
CA PRO A 567 -32.73 17.01 -13.74
C PRO A 567 -33.55 15.72 -13.65
N ASP A 568 -34.19 15.28 -14.74
CA ASP A 568 -34.97 14.05 -14.77
C ASP A 568 -34.09 12.80 -14.65
N GLN A 569 -32.93 12.78 -15.32
CA GLN A 569 -31.95 11.70 -15.19
C GLN A 569 -31.38 11.63 -13.78
N HIS A 570 -30.96 12.77 -13.22
CA HIS A 570 -30.46 12.86 -11.85
C HIS A 570 -31.49 12.38 -10.83
N ASN A 571 -32.74 12.84 -10.92
CA ASN A 571 -33.81 12.41 -10.02
C ASN A 571 -34.09 10.91 -10.12
N TYR A 572 -34.07 10.35 -11.33
CA TYR A 572 -34.23 8.91 -11.51
C TYR A 572 -33.10 8.12 -10.86
N LEU A 573 -31.84 8.53 -11.08
CA LEU A 573 -30.67 7.87 -10.51
C LEU A 573 -30.68 7.98 -8.98
N MET A 574 -30.91 9.17 -8.42
CA MET A 574 -31.04 9.34 -6.96
C MET A 574 -32.14 8.47 -6.34
N GLN A 575 -33.23 8.22 -7.06
CA GLN A 575 -34.33 7.40 -6.55
C GLN A 575 -34.04 5.90 -6.64
N LYS A 576 -33.41 5.44 -7.73
CA LYS A 576 -33.29 4.02 -8.06
C LYS A 576 -31.89 3.44 -7.80
N TYR A 577 -30.87 4.25 -8.02
CA TYR A 577 -29.44 3.92 -7.96
C TYR A 577 -28.67 5.06 -7.27
N PRO A 578 -28.99 5.38 -6.00
CA PRO A 578 -28.39 6.52 -5.30
C PRO A 578 -26.87 6.43 -5.20
N ASP A 579 -26.33 5.21 -5.20
CA ASP A 579 -24.90 4.91 -5.17
C ASP A 579 -24.16 5.28 -6.47
N VAL A 580 -24.86 5.60 -7.57
CA VAL A 580 -24.23 6.22 -8.76
C VAL A 580 -23.63 7.58 -8.45
N LEU A 581 -24.20 8.28 -7.45
CA LEU A 581 -23.92 9.68 -7.15
C LEU A 581 -23.33 9.87 -5.74
N LYS A 582 -23.04 8.78 -5.02
CA LYS A 582 -22.37 8.82 -3.70
C LYS A 582 -20.85 8.72 -3.90
N GLU A 583 -20.09 9.38 -3.04
CA GLU A 583 -18.64 9.23 -3.01
C GLU A 583 -18.27 7.87 -2.38
N GLU A 584 -17.28 7.17 -2.96
CA GLU A 584 -16.75 5.93 -2.39
C GLU A 584 -16.10 6.27 -1.04
N GLY A 585 -16.79 5.91 0.05
CA GLY A 585 -16.43 6.26 1.44
C GLY A 585 -17.60 6.76 2.28
N GLU A 586 -18.63 7.35 1.67
CA GLU A 586 -19.86 7.75 2.40
C GLU A 586 -20.81 6.56 2.67
N LEU A 587 -20.55 5.39 2.06
CA LEU A 587 -21.37 4.19 2.20
C LEU A 587 -21.05 3.35 3.43
N GLU A 588 -19.91 3.57 4.10
CA GLU A 588 -19.49 2.78 5.26
C GLU A 588 -20.00 3.34 6.61
N GLU A 589 -20.59 4.56 6.62
CA GLU A 589 -21.04 5.23 7.85
C GLU A 589 -22.57 5.18 8.12
N GLU A 590 -23.38 4.54 7.27
CA GLU A 590 -24.85 4.35 7.45
C GLU A 590 -25.23 2.90 7.79
#